data_AF-A0A2D8XMV0-F1
#
_entry.id   AF-A0A2D8XMV0-F1
#
_cell.length_a   1.000
_cell.length_b   1.000
_cell.length_c   1.000
_cell.angle_alpha   90.00
_cell.angle_beta   90.00
_cell.angle_gamma   90.00
#
_symmetry.space_group_name_H-M   'P 1'
#
loop_
_entity.id
_entity.type
_entity.pdbx_description
1 polymer ?
#
loop_
_entity_poly.entity_id
_entity_poly.type
_entity_poly.pdbx_seq_one_letter_code
_entity_poly.pdbx_strand_id
1 'polypeptide(L)'
;MLTIIGSLIGFGTSFLPSILDFFKEKESNRHELALMDKQAELTRITAEFERDKAEVQALSAETVALYQQASTEKNDGWIGAYRASVRPTISYLFLLTYLGIKGVCLWNALSQGLVVADALPLIWNDEVDSPILASIISFYFGSRMFRK
;
A
#
# COMPACT_ATOMS: atom_id res chain seq x y z
N MET A 1 72.05 -13.73 45.26
CA MET A 1 70.62 -13.82 45.64
C MET A 1 69.67 -13.15 44.62
N LEU A 2 70.11 -12.15 43.84
CA LEU A 2 69.33 -11.58 42.71
C LEU A 2 69.05 -12.57 41.56
N THR A 3 69.86 -13.61 41.39
CA THR A 3 69.78 -14.56 40.27
C THR A 3 68.58 -15.52 40.37
N ILE A 4 68.12 -15.84 41.58
CA ILE A 4 66.99 -16.76 41.80
C ILE A 4 65.65 -16.05 41.55
N ILE A 5 65.58 -14.75 41.85
CA ILE A 5 64.41 -13.92 41.55
C ILE A 5 64.32 -13.68 40.02
N GLY A 6 65.45 -13.48 39.35
CA GLY A 6 65.51 -13.37 37.89
C GLY A 6 65.12 -14.65 37.14
N SER A 7 65.49 -15.83 37.65
CA SER A 7 65.12 -17.12 37.03
C SER A 7 63.66 -17.49 37.27
N LEU A 8 63.06 -17.14 38.41
CA LEU A 8 61.62 -17.33 38.67
C LEU A 8 60.74 -16.39 37.82
N ILE A 9 61.18 -15.14 37.62
CA ILE A 9 60.50 -14.19 36.74
C ILE A 9 60.61 -14.65 35.28
N GLY A 10 61.79 -15.13 34.83
CA GLY A 10 61.97 -15.70 33.49
C GLY A 10 61.21 -17.00 33.23
N PHE A 11 60.90 -17.77 34.28
CA PHE A 11 60.06 -18.97 34.18
C PHE A 11 58.56 -18.62 34.11
N GLY A 12 58.12 -17.60 34.87
CA GLY A 12 56.75 -17.10 34.85
C GLY A 12 56.37 -16.37 33.55
N THR A 13 57.32 -15.70 32.88
CA THR A 13 57.08 -15.05 31.59
C THR A 13 56.89 -16.02 30.43
N SER A 14 57.29 -17.30 30.56
CA SER A 14 57.07 -18.32 29.52
C SER A 14 55.63 -18.83 29.44
N PHE A 15 54.88 -18.76 30.55
CA PHE A 15 53.47 -19.19 30.62
C PHE A 15 52.46 -18.05 30.41
N LEU A 16 52.89 -16.79 30.56
CA LEU A 16 52.09 -15.61 30.23
C LEU A 16 51.54 -15.62 28.80
N PRO A 17 52.34 -15.88 27.74
CA PRO A 17 51.85 -15.86 26.37
C PRO A 17 50.78 -16.93 26.14
N SER A 18 50.96 -18.16 26.63
CA SER A 18 49.95 -19.22 26.44
C SER A 18 48.61 -18.95 27.14
N ILE A 19 48.61 -18.31 28.32
CA ILE A 19 47.36 -17.91 29.00
C ILE A 19 46.68 -16.76 28.25
N LEU A 20 47.47 -15.80 27.74
CA LEU A 20 46.96 -14.72 26.89
C LEU A 20 46.40 -15.25 25.57
N ASP A 21 47.03 -16.25 24.97
CA ASP A 21 46.58 -16.87 23.72
C ASP A 21 45.28 -17.65 23.93
N PHE A 22 45.15 -18.41 25.02
CA PHE A 22 43.89 -19.08 25.37
C PHE A 22 42.74 -18.09 25.63
N PHE A 23 43.03 -16.94 26.23
CA PHE A 23 42.03 -15.88 26.41
C PHE A 23 41.65 -15.22 25.09
N LYS A 24 42.61 -14.95 24.19
CA LYS A 24 42.37 -14.40 22.85
C LYS A 24 41.57 -15.37 21.98
N GLU A 25 41.87 -16.66 22.03
CA GLU A 25 41.15 -17.69 21.28
C GLU A 25 39.69 -17.80 21.74
N LYS A 26 39.44 -17.73 23.05
CA LYS A 26 38.07 -17.67 23.60
C LYS A 26 37.32 -16.40 23.18
N GLU A 27 38.02 -15.26 23.13
CA GLU A 27 37.48 -13.97 22.66
C GLU A 27 37.10 -14.06 21.17
N SER A 28 38.02 -14.57 20.34
CA SER A 28 37.84 -14.78 18.91
C SER A 28 36.68 -15.73 18.61
N ASN A 29 36.59 -16.88 19.30
CA ASN A 29 35.51 -17.84 19.11
C ASN A 29 34.15 -17.24 19.48
N ARG A 30 34.08 -16.42 20.54
CA ARG A 30 32.85 -15.71 20.89
C ARG A 30 32.49 -14.65 19.84
N HIS A 31 33.47 -13.95 19.28
CA HIS A 31 33.26 -12.99 18.21
C HIS A 31 32.76 -13.67 16.93
N GLU A 32 33.36 -14.80 16.56
CA GLU A 32 32.95 -15.61 15.41
C GLU A 32 31.53 -16.16 15.58
N LEU A 33 31.19 -16.71 16.75
CA LEU A 33 29.83 -17.13 17.07
C LEU A 33 28.83 -15.98 16.98
N ALA A 34 29.18 -14.79 17.50
CA ALA A 34 28.33 -13.61 17.41
C ALA A 34 28.14 -13.14 15.95
N LEU A 35 29.17 -13.25 15.10
CA LEU A 35 29.06 -12.97 13.67
C LEU A 35 28.16 -14.00 12.97
N MET A 36 28.32 -15.29 13.27
CA MET A 36 27.47 -16.35 12.71
C MET A 36 26.00 -16.15 13.12
N ASP A 37 25.73 -15.83 14.38
CA ASP A 37 24.38 -15.53 14.87
C ASP A 37 23.77 -14.33 14.14
N LYS A 38 24.55 -13.27 13.92
CA LYS A 38 24.09 -12.11 13.17
C LYS A 38 23.83 -12.42 11.70
N GLN A 39 24.66 -13.26 11.07
CA GLN A 39 24.41 -13.73 9.70
C GLN A 39 23.16 -14.62 9.62
N ALA A 40 22.94 -15.49 10.60
CA ALA A 40 21.74 -16.32 10.67
C ALA A 40 20.47 -15.47 10.85
N GLU A 41 20.53 -14.44 11.70
CA GLU A 41 19.45 -13.46 11.89
C GLU A 41 19.13 -12.71 10.58
N LEU A 42 20.14 -12.18 9.90
CA LEU A 42 19.97 -11.50 8.61
C LEU A 42 19.38 -12.43 7.54
N THR A 43 19.81 -13.70 7.51
CA THR A 43 19.29 -14.70 6.57
C THR A 43 17.82 -15.00 6.84
N ARG A 44 17.42 -15.15 8.12
CA ARG A 44 16.01 -15.34 8.50
C ARG A 44 15.16 -14.16 8.08
N ILE A 45 15.58 -12.94 8.40
CA ILE A 45 14.87 -11.71 8.04
C ILE A 45 14.72 -11.62 6.51
N THR A 46 15.78 -11.91 5.76
CA THR A 46 15.73 -11.89 4.30
C THR A 46 14.76 -12.94 3.74
N ALA A 47 14.79 -14.16 4.28
CA ALA A 47 13.87 -15.22 3.88
C ALA A 47 12.40 -14.88 4.21
N GLU A 48 12.13 -14.26 5.35
CA GLU A 48 10.80 -13.74 5.71
C GLU A 48 10.35 -12.67 4.71
N PHE A 49 11.19 -11.67 4.43
CA PHE A 49 10.87 -10.65 3.43
C PHE A 49 10.62 -11.22 2.02
N GLU A 50 11.35 -12.25 1.62
CA GLU A 50 11.13 -12.93 0.34
C GLU A 50 9.81 -13.69 0.31
N ARG A 51 9.41 -14.32 1.41
CA ARG A 51 8.11 -14.99 1.54
C ARG A 51 6.97 -13.99 1.47
N ASP A 52 7.06 -12.88 2.19
CA ASP A 52 6.06 -11.81 2.17
C ASP A 52 5.92 -11.23 0.76
N LYS A 53 7.06 -10.98 0.08
CA LYS A 53 7.05 -10.53 -1.32
C LYS A 53 6.39 -11.56 -2.24
N ALA A 54 6.70 -12.84 -2.09
CA ALA A 54 6.12 -13.90 -2.89
C ALA A 54 4.61 -14.04 -2.65
N GLU A 55 4.14 -13.89 -1.41
CA GLU A 55 2.73 -13.90 -1.05
C GLU A 55 1.98 -12.72 -1.65
N VAL A 56 2.52 -11.50 -1.52
CA VAL A 56 1.93 -10.30 -2.13
C VAL A 56 1.89 -10.43 -3.66
N GLN A 57 2.96 -10.96 -4.26
CA GLN A 57 3.00 -11.21 -5.69
C GLN A 57 1.98 -12.28 -6.11
N ALA A 58 1.85 -13.38 -5.37
CA ALA A 58 0.87 -14.43 -5.65
C ALA A 58 -0.57 -13.90 -5.55
N LEU A 59 -0.89 -13.12 -4.51
CA LEU A 59 -2.19 -12.47 -4.35
C LEU A 59 -2.48 -11.50 -5.50
N SER A 60 -1.47 -10.74 -5.94
CA SER A 60 -1.63 -9.86 -7.10
C SER A 60 -1.85 -10.63 -8.39
N ALA A 61 -1.13 -11.75 -8.59
CA ALA A 61 -1.26 -12.61 -9.75
C ALA A 61 -2.62 -13.32 -9.78
N GLU A 62 -3.12 -13.77 -8.63
CA GLU A 62 -4.47 -14.34 -8.49
C GLU A 62 -5.54 -13.29 -8.79
N THR A 63 -5.38 -12.08 -8.25
CA THR A 63 -6.31 -10.97 -8.52
C THR A 63 -6.33 -10.64 -10.01
N VAL A 64 -5.16 -10.53 -10.65
CA VAL A 64 -5.05 -10.29 -12.08
C VAL A 64 -5.62 -11.45 -12.88
N ALA A 65 -5.40 -12.70 -12.47
CA ALA A 65 -5.95 -13.88 -13.13
C ALA A 65 -7.48 -13.93 -13.01
N LEU A 66 -8.06 -13.58 -11.87
CA LEU A 66 -9.50 -13.45 -11.67
C LEU A 66 -10.09 -12.34 -12.54
N TYR A 67 -9.43 -11.18 -12.61
CA TYR A 67 -9.84 -10.10 -13.52
C TYR A 67 -9.73 -10.52 -14.98
N GLN A 68 -8.63 -11.17 -15.37
CA GLN A 68 -8.43 -11.68 -16.72
C GLN A 68 -9.46 -12.75 -17.05
N GLN A 69 -9.76 -13.68 -16.16
CA GLN A 69 -10.79 -14.69 -16.38
C GLN A 69 -12.19 -14.05 -16.51
N ALA A 70 -12.52 -13.06 -15.68
CA ALA A 70 -13.75 -12.28 -15.79
C ALA A 70 -13.82 -11.42 -17.07
N SER A 71 -12.68 -11.09 -17.68
CA SER A 71 -12.60 -10.33 -18.94
C SER A 71 -12.33 -11.20 -20.18
N THR A 72 -11.95 -12.47 -20.00
CA THR A 72 -11.65 -13.47 -21.06
C THR A 72 -12.90 -14.22 -21.51
N GLU A 73 -14.05 -14.00 -20.87
CA GLU A 73 -15.35 -14.17 -21.55
C GLU A 73 -15.48 -13.08 -22.65
N LYS A 74 -14.73 -13.28 -23.73
CA LYS A 74 -14.76 -12.64 -25.06
C LYS A 74 -15.65 -11.39 -25.11
N ASN A 75 -15.11 -10.26 -24.65
CA ASN A 75 -15.65 -8.94 -24.95
C ASN A 75 -15.20 -8.45 -26.34
N ASP A 76 -15.31 -9.29 -27.37
CA ASP A 76 -15.02 -8.90 -28.74
C ASP A 76 -16.34 -8.85 -29.51
N GLY A 77 -16.95 -7.65 -29.51
CA GLY A 77 -18.22 -7.41 -30.18
C GLY A 77 -19.04 -6.26 -29.59
N TRP A 78 -20.17 -5.96 -30.25
CA TRP A 78 -21.11 -4.91 -29.86
C TRP A 78 -21.67 -5.10 -28.44
N ILE A 79 -21.73 -6.33 -27.93
CA ILE A 79 -22.16 -6.64 -26.54
C ILE A 79 -21.17 -6.11 -25.52
N GLY A 80 -19.86 -6.22 -25.78
CA GLY A 80 -18.82 -5.66 -24.91
C GLY A 80 -18.88 -4.13 -24.89
N ALA A 81 -19.08 -3.50 -26.06
CA ALA A 81 -19.29 -2.06 -26.17
C ALA A 81 -20.57 -1.60 -25.45
N TYR A 82 -21.66 -2.36 -25.55
CA TYR A 82 -22.91 -2.07 -24.85
C TYR A 82 -22.78 -2.19 -23.33
N ARG A 83 -22.16 -3.26 -22.82
CA ARG A 83 -21.89 -3.40 -21.37
C ARG A 83 -20.97 -2.28 -20.87
N ALA A 84 -19.99 -1.87 -21.67
CA ALA A 84 -19.13 -0.74 -21.36
C ALA A 84 -19.89 0.60 -21.35
N SER A 85 -20.97 0.73 -22.15
CA SER A 85 -21.78 1.96 -22.21
C SER A 85 -22.84 2.05 -21.11
N VAL A 86 -23.32 0.94 -20.54
CA VAL A 86 -24.37 0.93 -19.51
C VAL A 86 -24.03 1.83 -18.31
N ARG A 87 -22.80 1.75 -17.78
CA ARG A 87 -22.38 2.60 -16.65
C ARG A 87 -22.42 4.09 -17.01
N PRO A 88 -21.75 4.56 -18.09
CA PRO A 88 -21.90 5.93 -18.59
C PRO A 88 -23.35 6.37 -18.79
N THR A 89 -24.18 5.53 -19.41
CA THR A 89 -25.60 5.84 -19.66
C THR A 89 -26.36 6.08 -18.36
N ILE A 90 -26.19 5.20 -17.36
CA ILE A 90 -26.85 5.35 -16.06
C ILE A 90 -26.33 6.60 -15.34
N SER A 91 -25.02 6.85 -15.34
CA SER A 91 -24.43 8.06 -14.75
C SER A 91 -25.01 9.34 -15.36
N TYR A 92 -25.10 9.41 -16.69
CA TYR A 92 -25.68 10.57 -17.37
C TYR A 92 -27.17 10.70 -17.10
N LEU A 93 -27.92 9.59 -17.04
CA LEU A 93 -29.34 9.64 -16.70
C LEU A 93 -29.57 10.24 -15.30
N PHE A 94 -28.81 9.78 -14.29
CA PHE A 94 -28.91 10.32 -12.94
C PHE A 94 -28.46 11.79 -12.85
N LEU A 95 -27.37 12.15 -13.53
CA LEU A 95 -26.89 13.52 -13.57
C LEU A 95 -27.91 14.45 -14.25
N LEU A 96 -28.46 14.04 -15.40
CA LEU A 96 -29.47 14.82 -16.13
C LEU A 96 -30.77 14.92 -15.35
N THR A 97 -31.21 13.85 -14.68
CA THR A 97 -32.40 13.88 -13.82
C THR A 97 -32.20 14.85 -12.65
N TYR A 98 -31.03 14.80 -12.01
CA TYR A 98 -30.68 15.71 -10.93
C TYR A 98 -30.64 17.18 -11.39
N LEU A 99 -29.94 17.46 -12.49
CA LEU A 99 -29.90 18.80 -13.10
C LEU A 99 -31.29 19.27 -13.55
N GLY A 100 -32.11 18.36 -14.08
CA GLY A 100 -33.49 18.63 -14.50
C GLY A 100 -34.37 19.07 -13.34
N ILE A 101 -34.31 18.36 -12.21
CA ILE A 101 -35.06 18.72 -10.99
C ILE A 101 -34.62 20.10 -10.48
N LYS A 102 -33.30 20.35 -10.39
CA LYS A 102 -32.77 21.65 -9.97
C LYS A 102 -33.16 22.78 -10.94
N GLY A 103 -33.17 22.50 -12.25
CA GLY A 103 -33.64 23.41 -13.28
C GLY A 103 -35.12 23.76 -13.14
N VAL A 104 -35.98 22.77 -12.84
CA VAL A 104 -37.41 23.00 -12.57
C VAL A 104 -37.62 23.80 -11.28
N CYS A 105 -36.86 23.52 -10.21
CA CYS A 105 -36.89 24.31 -8.99
C CYS A 105 -36.48 25.77 -9.24
N LEU A 106 -35.44 25.99 -10.03
CA LEU A 106 -35.01 27.34 -10.42
C LEU A 106 -36.05 28.06 -11.26
N TRP A 107 -36.63 27.37 -12.24
CA TRP A 107 -37.72 27.92 -13.04
C TRP A 107 -38.91 28.33 -12.18
N ASN A 108 -39.28 27.48 -11.21
CA ASN A 108 -40.36 27.78 -10.28
C ASN A 108 -40.04 29.00 -9.39
N ALA A 109 -38.82 29.09 -8.84
CA ALA A 109 -38.40 30.24 -8.03
C ALA A 109 -38.43 31.56 -8.84
N LEU A 110 -37.93 31.53 -10.08
CA LEU A 110 -37.98 32.69 -10.98
C LEU A 110 -39.42 33.07 -11.35
N SER A 111 -40.30 32.09 -11.55
CA SER A 111 -41.73 32.35 -11.82
C SER A 111 -42.47 32.99 -10.64
N GLN A 112 -41.95 32.86 -9.43
CA GLN A 112 -42.45 33.54 -8.22
C GLN A 112 -41.86 34.94 -8.03
N GLY A 113 -41.03 35.42 -8.96
CA GLY A 113 -40.44 36.76 -8.93
C GLY A 113 -39.15 36.89 -8.11
N LEU A 114 -38.57 35.77 -7.66
CA LEU A 114 -37.26 35.78 -6.99
C LEU A 114 -36.14 36.10 -7.99
N VAL A 115 -35.16 36.88 -7.55
CA VAL A 115 -33.93 37.11 -8.31
C VAL A 115 -33.06 35.85 -8.23
N VAL A 116 -32.36 35.50 -9.32
CA VAL A 116 -31.49 34.32 -9.39
C VAL A 116 -30.52 34.24 -8.20
N ALA A 117 -29.99 35.39 -7.77
CA ALA A 117 -29.06 35.51 -6.65
C ALA A 117 -29.65 35.02 -5.31
N ASP A 118 -30.94 35.23 -5.10
CA ASP A 118 -31.64 34.82 -3.87
C ASP A 118 -32.23 33.41 -3.98
N ALA A 119 -32.54 32.97 -5.21
CA ALA A 119 -33.06 31.64 -5.48
C ALA A 119 -31.99 30.54 -5.37
N LEU A 120 -30.74 30.84 -5.75
CA LEU A 120 -29.66 29.85 -5.78
C LEU A 120 -29.34 29.24 -4.40
N PRO A 121 -29.17 30.04 -3.32
CA PRO A 121 -28.92 29.52 -1.97
C PRO A 121 -30.12 28.76 -1.39
N LEU A 122 -31.35 29.06 -1.86
CA LEU A 122 -32.56 28.37 -1.42
C LEU A 122 -32.69 26.97 -2.07
N ILE A 123 -32.24 26.85 -3.32
CA ILE A 123 -32.31 25.62 -4.10
C ILE A 123 -31.09 24.73 -3.82
N TRP A 124 -29.93 25.32 -3.55
CA TRP A 124 -28.69 24.61 -3.26
C TRP A 124 -28.58 24.28 -1.77
N ASN A 125 -28.66 22.99 -1.44
CA ASN A 125 -28.40 22.50 -0.10
C ASN A 125 -27.07 21.74 -0.11
N ASP A 126 -26.03 22.32 0.48
CA ASP A 126 -24.69 21.75 0.47
C ASP A 126 -24.62 20.35 1.12
N GLU A 127 -25.44 20.10 2.15
CA GLU A 127 -25.47 18.79 2.84
C GLU A 127 -26.09 17.67 1.98
N VAL A 128 -26.87 18.02 0.95
CA VAL A 128 -27.58 17.04 0.11
C VAL A 128 -26.97 17.00 -1.29
N ASP A 129 -26.73 18.16 -1.88
CA ASP A 129 -26.31 18.32 -3.27
C ASP A 129 -24.85 17.91 -3.49
N SER A 130 -23.97 18.27 -2.56
CA SER A 130 -22.55 17.93 -2.63
C SER A 130 -22.31 16.41 -2.52
N PRO A 131 -22.92 15.68 -1.57
CA PRO A 131 -22.83 14.21 -1.53
C PRO A 131 -23.46 13.51 -2.74
N ILE A 132 -24.57 13.98 -3.27
CA ILE A 132 -25.21 13.39 -4.45
C ILE A 132 -24.29 13.53 -5.67
N LEU A 133 -23.75 14.73 -5.92
CA LEU A 133 -22.82 14.96 -7.03
C LEU A 133 -21.53 14.16 -6.86
N ALA A 134 -20.96 14.14 -5.65
CA ALA A 134 -19.79 13.34 -5.33
C ALA A 134 -20.04 11.85 -5.59
N SER A 135 -21.22 11.34 -5.25
CA SER A 135 -21.62 9.94 -5.48
C SER A 135 -21.74 9.62 -6.97
N ILE A 136 -22.36 10.50 -7.77
CA ILE A 136 -22.48 10.33 -9.23
C ILE A 136 -21.09 10.34 -9.90
N ILE A 137 -20.23 11.27 -9.51
CA ILE A 137 -18.85 11.38 -10.02
C ILE A 137 -18.05 10.14 -9.62
N SER A 138 -18.14 9.71 -8.36
CA SER A 138 -17.46 8.51 -7.86
C SER A 138 -17.93 7.25 -8.56
N PHE A 139 -19.23 7.13 -8.86
CA PHE A 139 -19.77 6.01 -9.62
C PHE A 139 -19.27 6.00 -11.08
N TYR A 140 -19.13 7.17 -11.72
CA TYR A 140 -18.62 7.28 -13.09
C TYR A 140 -17.11 6.98 -13.19
N PHE A 141 -16.30 7.47 -12.25
CA PHE A 141 -14.84 7.30 -12.28
C PHE A 141 -14.32 6.08 -11.50
N GLY A 142 -15.09 5.51 -10.58
CA GLY A 142 -14.62 4.47 -9.66
C GLY A 142 -13.98 3.27 -10.37
N SER A 143 -14.55 2.82 -11.48
CA SER A 143 -13.97 1.72 -12.26
C SER A 143 -12.75 2.06 -13.11
N ARG A 144 -12.52 3.36 -13.38
CA ARG A 144 -11.35 3.81 -14.15
C ARG A 144 -10.09 3.83 -13.29
N MET A 145 -10.23 3.95 -11.97
CA MET A 145 -9.11 3.86 -11.03
C MET A 145 -8.58 2.43 -10.91
N PHE A 146 -9.44 1.42 -11.01
CA PHE A 146 -9.07 0.00 -10.94
C PHE A 146 -8.49 -0.57 -12.26
N ARG A 147 -8.35 0.25 -13.31
CA ARG A 147 -7.84 -0.17 -14.64
C ARG A 147 -6.42 0.31 -14.91
N LYS A 148 -5.63 0.48 -13.86
CA LYS A 148 -4.16 0.60 -13.92
C LYS A 148 -3.57 -0.58 -13.16
#